data_AF-F3YBT2-F1
#
_entry.id   AF-F3YBT2-F1
#
_cell.length_a   1.000
_cell.length_b   1.000
_cell.length_c   1.000
_cell.angle_alpha   90.00
_cell.angle_beta   90.00
_cell.angle_gamma   90.00
#
_symmetry.space_group_name_H-M   'P 1'
#
loop_
_entity.id
_entity.type
_entity.pdbx_description
1 polymer ?
#
loop_
_entity_poly.entity_id
_entity_poly.type
_entity_poly.pdbx_seq_one_letter_code
_entity_poly.pdbx_strand_id
1 'polypeptide(L)'
;MPIARGVIAFGRHAQGIISMGIFSQGIISLGLISIGVIAGGSISIVVIAMGILSLGGISIGTLAIGVTALGNFLCGYATFGNIVVGKFTFGNVVSGDVKVPIGNNPSVEQLINDLNEIIVKSKGYPLSHSFYKILQYIAKHPSVILIILIMIGASLLGIYYIYRSNFKKVYVR
;
A
#
# COMPACT_ATOMS: atom_id res chain seq x y z
N MET A 1 -10.12 0.35 29.13
CA MET A 1 -9.11 -0.62 28.63
C MET A 1 -7.74 0.01 28.80
N PRO A 2 -6.71 -0.73 29.24
CA PRO A 2 -5.37 -0.18 29.39
C PRO A 2 -4.80 0.24 28.03
N ILE A 3 -4.20 1.42 27.98
CA ILE A 3 -3.54 1.98 26.80
C ILE A 3 -2.03 1.78 26.99
N ALA A 4 -1.39 1.04 26.10
CA ALA A 4 0.06 0.92 26.08
C ALA A 4 0.65 2.22 25.52
N ARG A 5 1.58 2.85 26.25
CA ARG A 5 2.25 4.09 25.85
C ARG A 5 3.76 3.92 25.83
N GLY A 6 4.43 4.50 24.84
CA GLY A 6 5.89 4.50 24.76
C GLY A 6 6.41 4.85 23.37
N VAL A 7 7.74 4.84 23.18
CA VAL A 7 8.35 4.94 21.85
C VAL A 7 7.90 3.78 20.97
N ILE A 8 7.92 2.57 21.55
CA ILE A 8 7.40 1.35 20.96
C ILE A 8 6.29 0.84 21.88
N ALA A 9 5.07 0.74 21.36
CA ALA A 9 3.90 0.33 22.14
C ALA A 9 3.21 -0.89 21.51
N PHE A 10 3.02 -1.95 22.31
CA PHE A 10 2.28 -3.15 21.95
C PHE A 10 1.07 -3.33 22.86
N GLY A 11 -0.12 -3.47 22.31
CA GLY A 11 -1.32 -3.72 23.10
C GLY A 11 -2.62 -3.58 22.30
N ARG A 12 -3.76 -3.90 22.92
CA ARG A 12 -5.07 -3.75 22.27
C ARG A 12 -5.33 -2.30 21.82
N HIS A 13 -4.96 -1.35 22.68
CA HIS A 13 -4.86 0.07 22.39
C HIS A 13 -3.41 0.50 22.58
N ALA A 14 -2.72 0.86 21.50
CA ALA A 14 -1.31 1.25 21.51
C ALA A 14 -1.15 2.70 21.01
N GLN A 15 -0.44 3.51 21.78
CA GLN A 15 -0.09 4.90 21.47
C GLN A 15 1.42 5.12 21.58
N GLY A 16 2.08 5.46 20.47
CA GLY A 16 3.53 5.62 20.47
C GLY A 16 4.09 6.15 19.16
N ILE A 17 5.41 6.18 19.01
CA ILE A 17 6.03 6.49 17.71
C ILE A 17 5.80 5.30 16.76
N ILE A 18 6.10 4.10 17.26
CA ILE A 18 5.77 2.83 16.63
C ILE A 18 4.72 2.15 17.50
N SER A 19 3.54 1.92 16.93
CA SER A 19 2.41 1.31 17.64
C SER A 19 1.94 0.06 16.91
N MET A 20 1.61 -0.99 17.68
CA MET A 20 1.06 -2.23 17.14
C MET A 20 -0.09 -2.74 18.03
N GLY A 21 -1.28 -2.95 17.45
CA GLY A 21 -2.47 -3.28 18.22
C GLY A 21 -3.75 -3.51 17.41
N ILE A 22 -4.90 -3.62 18.08
CA ILE A 22 -6.21 -3.56 17.39
C ILE A 22 -6.49 -2.12 16.99
N PHE A 23 -6.30 -1.21 17.94
CA PHE A 23 -6.33 0.24 17.74
C PHE A 23 -4.92 0.78 17.94
N SER A 24 -4.35 1.33 16.87
CA SER A 24 -2.96 1.75 16.84
C SER A 24 -2.85 3.22 16.42
N GLN A 25 -2.19 4.04 17.23
CA GLN A 25 -1.99 5.46 16.95
C GLN A 25 -0.52 5.85 17.15
N GLY A 26 0.09 6.44 16.11
CA GLY A 26 1.50 6.78 16.12
C GLY A 26 2.00 7.35 14.81
N ILE A 27 3.33 7.49 14.65
CA ILE A 27 3.90 7.86 13.34
C ILE A 27 3.81 6.65 12.40
N ILE A 28 4.19 5.48 12.91
CA ILE A 28 4.04 4.18 12.27
C ILE A 28 3.05 3.35 13.10
N SER A 29 1.96 2.94 12.47
CA SER A 29 0.84 2.26 13.15
C SER A 29 0.44 0.99 12.40
N LEU A 30 0.43 -0.14 13.10
CA LEU A 30 0.05 -1.44 12.54
C LEU A 30 -1.07 -2.08 13.37
N GLY A 31 -2.24 -2.25 12.76
CA GLY A 31 -3.41 -2.73 13.48
C GLY A 31 -4.70 -2.72 12.68
N LEU A 32 -5.76 -3.31 13.24
CA LEU A 32 -7.07 -3.36 12.57
C LEU A 32 -7.55 -1.96 12.19
N ILE A 33 -7.43 -1.01 13.11
CA ILE A 33 -7.70 0.41 12.92
C ILE A 33 -6.43 1.17 13.26
N SER A 34 -5.87 1.86 12.27
CA SER A 34 -4.57 2.50 12.38
C SER A 34 -4.59 3.97 11.95
N ILE A 35 -4.04 4.83 12.81
CA ILE A 35 -3.97 6.29 12.61
C ILE A 35 -2.52 6.75 12.79
N GLY A 36 -2.07 7.68 11.96
CA GLY A 36 -0.67 8.10 11.89
C GLY A 36 -0.24 8.75 10.59
N VAL A 37 1.07 8.69 10.33
CA VAL A 37 1.66 9.13 9.05
C VAL A 37 1.72 7.96 8.08
N ILE A 38 2.20 6.81 8.57
CA ILE A 38 2.28 5.55 7.84
C ILE A 38 1.49 4.52 8.62
N ALA A 39 0.51 3.89 7.99
CA ALA A 39 -0.30 2.88 8.65
C ALA A 39 -0.67 1.70 7.75
N GLY A 40 -0.75 0.54 8.40
CA GLY A 40 -1.13 -0.72 7.79
C GLY A 40 -2.19 -1.46 8.61
N GLY A 41 -3.26 -1.88 7.94
CA GLY A 41 -4.22 -2.84 8.46
C GLY A 41 -5.62 -2.65 7.86
N SER A 42 -6.65 -3.26 8.44
CA SER A 42 -7.97 -3.33 7.80
C SER A 42 -8.54 -1.96 7.45
N ILE A 43 -8.42 -1.00 8.36
CA ILE A 43 -8.83 0.40 8.19
C ILE A 43 -7.65 1.30 8.53
N SER A 44 -7.19 2.08 7.55
CA SER A 44 -6.07 3.01 7.70
C SER A 44 -6.43 4.40 7.19
N ILE A 45 -6.28 5.43 8.03
CA ILE A 45 -6.60 6.83 7.70
C ILE A 45 -5.38 7.71 8.00
N VAL A 46 -4.49 7.87 7.02
CA VAL A 46 -3.12 8.39 7.19
C VAL A 46 -2.54 8.96 5.89
N VAL A 47 -1.31 9.48 5.88
CA VAL A 47 -0.66 9.95 4.63
C VAL A 47 -0.33 8.78 3.69
N ILE A 48 0.25 7.70 4.23
CA ILE A 48 0.59 6.49 3.48
C ILE A 48 -0.19 5.31 4.09
N ALA A 49 -1.30 4.95 3.45
CA ALA A 49 -2.27 3.99 3.96
C ALA A 49 -2.21 2.66 3.19
N MET A 50 -2.10 1.55 3.91
CA MET A 50 -2.20 0.20 3.34
C MET A 50 -3.30 -0.59 4.06
N GLY A 51 -4.23 -1.20 3.33
CA GLY A 51 -5.34 -1.90 4.00
C GLY A 51 -6.45 -2.45 3.12
N ILE A 52 -7.53 -2.89 3.76
CA ILE A 52 -8.78 -3.19 3.05
C ILE A 52 -9.46 -1.87 2.69
N LEU A 53 -9.60 -0.99 3.68
CA LEU A 53 -10.05 0.39 3.55
C LEU A 53 -8.87 1.33 3.83
N SER A 54 -8.43 2.05 2.81
CA SER A 54 -7.27 2.94 2.89
C SER A 54 -7.64 4.36 2.45
N LEU A 55 -7.47 5.32 3.35
CA LEU A 55 -7.76 6.74 3.14
C LEU A 55 -6.47 7.53 3.39
N GLY A 56 -5.98 8.23 2.38
CA GLY A 56 -4.70 8.91 2.50
C GLY A 56 -4.21 9.68 1.29
N GLY A 57 -2.96 10.14 1.34
CA GLY A 57 -2.30 10.73 0.17
C GLY A 57 -1.91 9.63 -0.82
N ILE A 58 -1.22 8.61 -0.30
CA ILE A 58 -0.89 7.37 -1.02
C ILE A 58 -1.68 6.24 -0.37
N SER A 59 -2.58 5.62 -1.14
CA SER A 59 -3.50 4.61 -0.61
C SER A 59 -3.42 3.32 -1.42
N ILE A 60 -3.16 2.21 -0.74
CA ILE A 60 -3.08 0.88 -1.35
C ILE A 60 -4.07 -0.05 -0.64
N GLY A 61 -5.06 -0.56 -1.37
CA GLY A 61 -6.06 -1.42 -0.76
C GLY A 61 -7.23 -1.82 -1.64
N THR A 62 -8.10 -2.68 -1.11
CA THR A 62 -9.32 -3.09 -1.83
C THR A 62 -10.21 -1.89 -2.13
N LEU A 63 -10.44 -1.03 -1.13
CA LEU A 63 -11.05 0.28 -1.27
C LEU A 63 -10.01 1.33 -0.90
N ALA A 64 -9.55 2.11 -1.87
CA ALA A 64 -8.51 3.11 -1.66
C ALA A 64 -8.94 4.48 -2.17
N ILE A 65 -8.87 5.47 -1.29
CA ILE A 65 -9.17 6.86 -1.60
C ILE A 65 -7.92 7.68 -1.30
N GLY A 66 -7.44 8.41 -2.29
CA GLY A 66 -6.27 9.26 -2.10
C GLY A 66 -5.79 10.00 -3.32
N VAL A 67 -4.73 10.79 -3.17
CA VAL A 67 -4.11 11.49 -4.29
C VAL A 67 -3.57 10.47 -5.31
N THR A 68 -2.85 9.47 -4.82
CA THR A 68 -2.48 8.28 -5.60
C THR A 68 -3.11 7.04 -4.99
N ALA A 69 -3.82 6.24 -5.79
CA ALA A 69 -4.54 5.07 -5.28
C ALA A 69 -4.29 3.80 -6.11
N LEU A 70 -4.09 2.66 -5.44
CA LEU A 70 -3.80 1.35 -6.03
C LEU A 70 -4.69 0.25 -5.42
N GLY A 71 -5.28 -0.60 -6.26
CA GLY A 71 -6.12 -1.72 -5.82
C GLY A 71 -7.41 -1.95 -6.62
N ASN A 72 -8.54 -2.24 -5.95
CA ASN A 72 -9.75 -2.72 -6.65
C ASN A 72 -10.78 -1.61 -6.91
N PHE A 73 -11.23 -0.90 -5.87
CA PHE A 73 -12.18 0.20 -5.95
C PHE A 73 -11.49 1.49 -5.51
N LEU A 74 -11.35 2.43 -6.43
CA LEU A 74 -10.39 3.51 -6.28
C LEU A 74 -11.00 4.87 -6.62
N CYS A 75 -10.69 5.87 -5.80
CA CYS A 75 -11.01 7.27 -6.07
C CYS A 75 -9.78 8.14 -5.82
N GLY A 76 -9.35 8.92 -6.82
CA GLY A 76 -8.13 9.73 -6.64
C GLY A 76 -7.69 10.57 -7.83
N TYR A 77 -6.53 11.22 -7.70
CA TYR A 77 -5.95 12.02 -8.78
C TYR A 77 -5.24 11.15 -9.81
N ALA A 78 -4.35 10.24 -9.39
CA ALA A 78 -3.70 9.26 -10.24
C ALA A 78 -3.95 7.86 -9.68
N THR A 79 -4.64 7.01 -10.44
CA THR A 79 -5.12 5.73 -9.93
C THR A 79 -4.79 4.58 -10.88
N PHE A 80 -4.55 3.40 -10.30
CA PHE A 80 -4.35 2.15 -11.04
C PHE A 80 -5.07 0.96 -10.38
N GLY A 81 -5.96 0.30 -11.12
CA GLY A 81 -6.70 -0.84 -10.57
C GLY A 81 -7.85 -1.37 -11.40
N ASN A 82 -8.83 -2.02 -10.76
CA ASN A 82 -9.95 -2.63 -11.46
C ASN A 82 -11.07 -1.61 -11.79
N ILE A 83 -11.69 -1.02 -10.76
CA ILE A 83 -12.76 -0.03 -10.87
C ILE A 83 -12.24 1.30 -10.33
N VAL A 84 -12.09 2.28 -11.23
CA VAL A 84 -11.29 3.48 -10.98
C VAL A 84 -12.04 4.75 -11.38
N VAL A 85 -12.09 5.70 -10.43
CA VAL A 85 -12.62 7.05 -10.65
C VAL A 85 -11.54 8.07 -10.32
N GLY A 86 -11.32 9.06 -11.18
CA GLY A 86 -10.28 10.05 -10.93
C GLY A 86 -9.93 10.97 -12.08
N LYS A 87 -8.84 11.72 -11.95
CA LYS A 87 -8.35 12.57 -13.06
C LYS A 87 -7.54 11.76 -14.07
N PHE A 88 -6.55 11.00 -13.60
CA PHE A 88 -5.77 10.06 -14.37
C PHE A 88 -6.11 8.65 -13.90
N THR A 89 -6.74 7.86 -14.77
CA THR A 89 -7.25 6.54 -14.42
C THR A 89 -6.71 5.49 -15.37
N PHE A 90 -6.04 4.48 -14.82
CA PHE A 90 -5.55 3.32 -15.55
C PHE A 90 -6.19 2.06 -14.96
N GLY A 91 -6.91 1.27 -15.74
CA GLY A 91 -7.62 0.12 -15.16
C GLY A 91 -8.62 -0.54 -16.07
N ASN A 92 -9.39 -1.48 -15.54
CA ASN A 92 -10.37 -2.22 -16.34
C ASN A 92 -11.63 -1.37 -16.61
N VAL A 93 -12.28 -0.88 -15.55
CA VAL A 93 -13.46 -0.02 -15.61
C VAL A 93 -13.07 1.36 -15.10
N VAL A 94 -12.92 2.33 -16.01
CA VAL A 94 -12.34 3.65 -15.74
C VAL A 94 -13.34 4.79 -15.99
N SER A 95 -13.33 5.78 -15.10
CA SER A 95 -14.07 7.04 -15.26
C SER A 95 -13.20 8.22 -14.84
N GLY A 96 -12.93 9.15 -15.76
CA GLY A 96 -12.05 10.28 -15.51
C GLY A 96 -11.73 11.10 -16.74
N ASP A 97 -11.02 12.22 -16.54
CA ASP A 97 -10.57 13.14 -17.60
C ASP A 97 -9.61 12.43 -18.56
N VAL A 98 -8.57 11.80 -18.00
CA VAL A 98 -7.53 11.08 -18.72
C VAL A 98 -7.62 9.62 -18.35
N LYS A 99 -8.19 8.82 -19.26
CA LYS A 99 -8.46 7.41 -19.04
C LYS A 99 -7.77 6.50 -20.06
N VAL A 100 -7.31 5.35 -19.58
CA VAL A 100 -6.78 4.26 -20.40
C VAL A 100 -7.36 2.94 -19.86
N PRO A 101 -8.34 2.34 -20.55
CA PRO A 101 -8.93 1.06 -20.17
C PRO A 101 -8.05 -0.12 -20.62
N ILE A 102 -7.88 -1.12 -19.76
CA ILE A 102 -7.01 -2.30 -19.97
C ILE A 102 -7.82 -3.54 -20.41
N GLY A 103 -9.09 -3.62 -20.02
CA GLY A 103 -9.93 -4.81 -20.22
C GLY A 103 -9.67 -5.95 -19.23
N ASN A 104 -10.41 -7.06 -19.40
CA ASN A 104 -10.47 -8.16 -18.41
C ASN A 104 -9.26 -9.11 -18.44
N ASN A 105 -8.48 -9.14 -19.53
CA ASN A 105 -7.36 -10.08 -19.67
C ASN A 105 -6.30 -9.55 -20.65
N PRO A 106 -5.61 -8.44 -20.31
CA PRO A 106 -4.60 -7.85 -21.18
C PRO A 106 -3.41 -8.80 -21.35
N SER A 107 -2.83 -8.82 -22.54
CA SER A 107 -1.47 -9.36 -22.70
C SER A 107 -0.46 -8.43 -22.01
N VAL A 108 0.71 -8.97 -21.64
CA VAL A 108 1.78 -8.15 -21.03
C VAL A 108 2.21 -7.01 -21.97
N GLU A 109 2.23 -7.25 -23.28
CA GLU A 109 2.55 -6.24 -24.29
C GLU A 109 1.48 -5.14 -24.34
N GLN A 110 0.20 -5.51 -24.31
CA GLN A 110 -0.91 -4.55 -24.25
C GLN A 110 -0.79 -3.70 -22.99
N LEU A 111 -0.58 -4.32 -21.82
CA LEU A 111 -0.41 -3.60 -20.56
C LEU A 111 0.75 -2.59 -20.63
N ILE A 112 1.88 -2.96 -21.25
CA ILE A 112 3.02 -2.05 -21.41
C ILE A 112 2.69 -0.90 -22.37
N ASN A 113 1.97 -1.17 -23.46
CA ASN A 113 1.56 -0.15 -24.42
C ASN A 113 0.56 0.84 -23.80
N ASP A 114 -0.43 0.33 -23.07
CA ASP A 114 -1.44 1.14 -22.38
C ASP A 114 -0.80 1.97 -21.25
N LEU A 115 0.17 1.39 -20.53
CA LEU A 115 1.01 2.12 -19.57
C LEU A 115 1.80 3.25 -20.25
N ASN A 116 2.38 3.00 -21.42
CA ASN A 116 3.06 4.05 -22.18
C ASN A 116 2.10 5.16 -22.60
N GLU A 117 0.88 4.82 -23.01
CA GLU A 117 -0.14 5.78 -23.39
C GLU A 117 -0.47 6.74 -22.25
N ILE A 118 -0.73 6.23 -21.03
CA ILE A 118 -1.04 7.09 -19.89
C ILE A 118 0.17 7.92 -19.44
N ILE A 119 1.40 7.41 -19.58
CA ILE A 119 2.63 8.18 -19.32
C ILE A 119 2.77 9.37 -20.27
N VAL A 120 2.43 9.17 -21.55
CA VAL A 120 2.45 10.25 -22.55
C VAL A 120 1.36 11.29 -22.24
N LYS A 121 0.14 10.84 -21.94
CA LYS A 121 -0.98 11.73 -21.57
C LYS A 121 -0.73 12.50 -20.27
N SER A 122 0.09 11.97 -19.36
CA SER A 122 0.43 12.61 -18.09
C SER A 122 1.66 13.52 -18.14
N LYS A 123 2.36 13.68 -19.28
CA LYS A 123 3.62 14.47 -19.36
C LYS A 123 3.55 15.89 -18.78
N GLY A 124 2.41 16.57 -18.91
CA GLY A 124 2.21 17.92 -18.35
C GLY A 124 1.95 17.96 -16.83
N TYR A 125 1.90 16.81 -16.17
CA TYR A 125 1.47 16.64 -14.79
C TYR A 125 2.52 15.85 -14.01
N PRO A 126 3.37 16.52 -13.21
CA PRO A 126 4.57 15.90 -12.63
C PRO A 126 4.26 14.73 -11.69
N LEU A 127 3.17 14.86 -10.94
CA LEU A 127 2.72 13.85 -9.99
C LEU A 127 2.27 12.56 -10.69
N SER A 128 1.31 12.64 -11.62
CA SER A 128 0.81 11.45 -12.33
C SER A 128 1.87 10.86 -13.24
N HIS A 129 2.68 11.70 -13.89
CA HIS A 129 3.81 11.23 -14.70
C HIS A 129 4.82 10.41 -13.90
N SER A 130 5.19 10.88 -12.71
CA SER A 130 6.11 10.14 -11.82
C SER A 130 5.49 8.83 -11.34
N PHE A 131 4.21 8.86 -10.95
CA PHE A 131 3.47 7.67 -10.52
C PHE A 131 3.46 6.57 -11.58
N TYR A 132 3.06 6.88 -12.82
CA TYR A 132 3.00 5.87 -13.89
C TYR A 132 4.38 5.42 -14.38
N LYS A 133 5.42 6.27 -14.29
CA LYS A 133 6.81 5.84 -14.54
C LYS A 133 7.29 4.81 -13.54
N ILE A 134 7.00 5.00 -12.25
CA ILE A 134 7.31 4.01 -11.21
C ILE A 134 6.57 2.71 -11.51
N LEU A 135 5.29 2.78 -11.86
CA LEU A 135 4.50 1.60 -12.20
C LEU A 135 5.06 0.86 -13.42
N GLN A 136 5.49 1.58 -14.45
CA GLN A 136 6.17 1.00 -15.61
C GLN A 136 7.49 0.33 -15.24
N TYR A 137 8.29 0.96 -14.38
CA TYR A 137 9.56 0.37 -13.94
C TYR A 137 9.33 -0.97 -13.25
N ILE A 138 8.33 -1.02 -12.36
CA ILE A 138 7.91 -2.24 -11.66
C ILE A 138 7.41 -3.30 -12.66
N ALA A 139 6.59 -2.91 -13.64
CA ALA A 139 6.05 -3.81 -14.66
C ALA A 139 7.12 -4.41 -15.58
N LYS A 140 8.18 -3.65 -15.91
CA LYS A 140 9.30 -4.11 -16.73
C LYS A 140 10.27 -5.03 -15.98
N HIS A 141 10.34 -4.92 -14.66
CA HIS A 141 11.28 -5.67 -13.83
C HIS A 141 10.55 -6.49 -12.74
N PRO A 142 9.76 -7.53 -13.12
CA PRO A 142 9.04 -8.35 -12.15
C PRO A 142 9.97 -9.09 -11.17
N SER A 143 11.23 -9.33 -11.57
CA SER A 143 12.27 -9.90 -10.71
C SER A 143 12.58 -9.04 -9.48
N VAL A 144 12.48 -7.71 -9.58
CA VAL A 144 12.73 -6.80 -8.44
C VAL A 144 11.67 -7.01 -7.36
N ILE A 145 10.41 -7.18 -7.74
CA ILE A 145 9.31 -7.49 -6.81
C ILE A 145 9.58 -8.82 -6.09
N LEU A 146 10.00 -9.83 -6.85
CA LEU A 146 10.29 -11.15 -6.29
C LEU A 146 11.42 -11.09 -5.27
N ILE A 147 12.50 -10.36 -5.56
CA ILE A 147 13.63 -10.18 -4.64
C ILE A 147 13.18 -9.45 -3.37
N ILE A 148 12.38 -8.38 -3.49
CA ILE A 148 11.85 -7.65 -2.34
C ILE A 148 10.99 -8.57 -1.47
N LEU A 149 10.13 -9.39 -2.07
CA LEU A 149 9.26 -10.31 -1.34
C LEU A 149 10.06 -11.37 -0.58
N ILE A 150 11.10 -11.93 -1.22
CA ILE A 150 12.03 -12.88 -0.58
C ILE A 150 12.76 -12.22 0.60
N MET A 151 13.24 -10.99 0.43
CA MET A 151 13.92 -10.24 1.49
C MET A 151 13.01 -9.95 2.69
N ILE A 152 11.76 -9.56 2.44
CA ILE A 152 10.75 -9.35 3.49
C ILE A 152 10.46 -10.68 4.20
N GLY A 153 10.27 -11.76 3.45
CA GLY A 153 10.02 -13.10 4.00
C GLY A 153 11.16 -13.59 4.89
N ALA A 154 12.41 -13.45 4.44
CA ALA A 154 13.60 -13.81 5.22
C ALA A 154 13.71 -12.99 6.52
N SER A 155 13.41 -11.69 6.45
CA SER A 155 13.41 -10.79 7.61
C SER A 155 12.35 -11.20 8.64
N LEU A 156 11.13 -11.48 8.20
CA LEU A 156 10.04 -11.95 9.06
C LEU A 156 10.36 -13.32 9.69
N LEU A 157 10.96 -14.23 8.93
CA LEU A 157 11.39 -15.54 9.42
C LEU A 157 12.49 -15.40 10.48
N GLY A 158 13.44 -14.49 10.27
CA GLY A 158 14.49 -14.15 11.24
C GLY A 158 13.92 -13.62 12.55
N ILE A 159 12.99 -12.67 12.48
CA ILE A 159 12.27 -12.14 13.65
C ILE A 159 11.52 -13.25 14.38
N TYR A 160 10.82 -14.11 13.63
CA TYR A 160 10.11 -15.27 14.19
C TYR A 160 11.06 -16.23 14.91
N TYR A 161 12.23 -16.52 14.33
CA TYR A 161 13.22 -17.41 14.93
C TYR A 161 13.81 -16.82 16.22
N ILE A 162 14.12 -15.52 16.23
CA ILE A 162 14.57 -14.80 17.43
C ILE A 162 13.49 -14.86 18.52
N TYR A 163 12.24 -14.57 18.17
CA TYR A 163 11.11 -14.63 19.09
C TYR A 163 10.95 -16.03 19.70
N ARG A 164 10.98 -17.09 18.87
CA ARG A 164 10.85 -18.48 19.31
C ARG A 164 12.01 -18.93 20.20
N SER A 165 13.24 -18.53 19.88
CA SER A 165 14.44 -18.84 20.68
C SER A 165 14.37 -18.20 22.07
N ASN A 166 13.96 -16.94 22.14
CA ASN A 166 13.77 -16.23 23.42
C ASN A 166 12.61 -16.82 24.23
N PHE A 167 11.51 -17.21 23.59
CA PHE A 167 10.39 -17.85 24.29
C PHE A 167 10.80 -19.17 24.97
N LYS A 168 11.60 -20.01 24.28
CA LYS A 168 12.16 -21.24 24.87
C LYS A 168 13.07 -20.95 26.06
N LYS A 169 13.88 -19.89 26.03
CA LYS A 169 14.78 -19.52 27.15
C LYS A 169 14.04 -19.05 28.41
N VAL A 170 12.87 -18.45 28.25
CA VAL A 170 12.10 -17.85 29.36
C VAL A 170 11.14 -18.85 30.02
N TYR A 171 10.56 -19.78 29.27
CA TYR A 171 9.50 -20.69 29.78
C TYR A 171 9.92 -22.15 29.95
N VAL A 172 11.11 -22.55 29.48
CA VAL A 172 11.64 -23.93 29.64
C VAL A 172 12.80 -23.95 30.65
N ARG A 173 12.76 -23.08 31.65
CA ARG A 173 13.68 -23.07 32.79
C ARG A 173 12.92 -23.28 34.08
#